data_AF-A0AAD9X917-F1
#
_entry.id   AF-A0AAD9X917-F1
#
_cell.length_a   1.000
_cell.length_b   1.000
_cell.length_c   1.000
_cell.angle_alpha   90.00
_cell.angle_beta   90.00
_cell.angle_gamma   90.00
#
_symmetry.space_group_name_H-M   'P 1'
#
loop_
_entity.id
_entity.type
_entity.pdbx_description
1 polymer ?
#
loop_
_entity_poly.entity_id
_entity_poly.type
_entity_poly.pdbx_seq_one_letter_code
_entity_poly.pdbx_strand_id
1 'polypeptide(L)' 'ECEELFRLDLLEPTSSPLACQSLYIEKRSEQMRGKKRLVIDYKPLNHFLLDGKFHVP' A
#
# COMPACT_ATOMS: atom_id res chain seq x y z
N GLU A 1 -12.47 4.01 -1.73
CA GLU A 1 -10.99 4.13 -1.70
C GLU A 1 -10.38 3.58 -2.98
N CYS A 2 -10.48 2.28 -3.31
CA CYS A 2 -9.98 1.77 -4.59
C CYS A 2 -10.55 2.48 -5.84
N GLU A 3 -11.87 2.64 -5.92
CA GLU A 3 -12.51 3.39 -7.04
C GLU A 3 -12.06 4.85 -7.13
N GLU A 4 -11.71 5.46 -6.00
CA GLU A 4 -11.21 6.83 -5.95
C GLU A 4 -9.75 6.88 -6.41
N LEU A 5 -8.93 5.91 -6.02
CA LEU A 5 -7.56 5.75 -6.50
C LEU A 5 -7.52 5.49 -8.02
N PHE A 6 -8.46 4.70 -8.56
CA PHE A 6 -8.62 4.56 -10.02
C PHE A 6 -9.02 5.89 -10.68
N ARG A 7 -9.95 6.64 -10.09
CA ARG A 7 -10.35 7.97 -10.61
C ARG A 7 -9.23 9.00 -10.58
N LEU A 8 -8.33 8.91 -9.60
CA LEU A 8 -7.15 9.78 -9.45
C LEU A 8 -5.95 9.31 -10.28
N ASP A 9 -6.10 8.23 -11.07
CA ASP A 9 -5.03 7.66 -11.90
C ASP A 9 -3.81 7.20 -11.08
N LEU A 10 -4.05 6.77 -9.83
CA LEU A 10 -3.03 6.23 -8.93
C LEU A 10 -2.95 4.70 -8.97
N LEU A 11 -3.96 4.05 -9.55
CA LEU A 11 -4.03 2.61 -9.74
C LEU A 11 -4.53 2.30 -11.14
N GLU A 12 -4.01 1.21 -11.71
CA GLU A 12 -4.45 0.66 -12.98
C GLU A 12 -4.74 -0.85 -12.82
N PRO A 13 -5.73 -1.40 -13.54
CA PRO A 13 -5.92 -2.84 -13.61
C PRO A 13 -4.67 -3.49 -14.20
N THR A 14 -4.20 -4.58 -13.60
CA THR A 14 -3.04 -5.32 -14.08
C THR A 14 -3.29 -6.82 -14.05
N SER A 15 -2.69 -7.54 -14.99
CA SER A 15 -2.65 -9.00 -15.05
C SER A 15 -1.29 -9.57 -14.61
N SER A 16 -0.51 -8.79 -13.85
CA SER A 16 0.79 -9.21 -13.33
C SER A 16 0.66 -10.54 -12.57
N PRO A 17 1.57 -11.51 -12.79
CA PRO A 17 1.61 -12.74 -12.01
C PRO A 17 2.13 -12.49 -10.58
N LEU A 18 2.72 -11.32 -10.33
CA LEU A 18 3.20 -10.91 -9.01
C LEU A 18 2.16 -10.02 -8.34
N ALA A 19 1.75 -10.40 -7.14
CA ALA A 19 0.82 -9.66 -6.31
C ALA A 19 1.30 -9.63 -4.85
N CYS A 20 1.01 -8.52 -4.16
CA CYS A 20 1.19 -8.39 -2.72
C CYS A 20 -0.17 -8.41 -2.03
N GLN A 21 -0.21 -8.91 -0.79
CA GLN A 21 -1.45 -8.94 -0.02
C GLN A 21 -1.84 -7.52 0.43
N SER A 22 -3.11 -7.17 0.29
CA SER A 22 -3.68 -5.93 0.86
C SER A 22 -4.53 -6.22 2.09
N LEU A 23 -4.47 -5.34 3.09
CA LEU A 23 -5.22 -5.47 4.34
C LEU A 23 -5.72 -4.11 4.83
N TYR A 24 -6.86 -4.12 5.52
CA TYR A 24 -7.40 -2.95 6.20
C TYR A 24 -6.94 -2.91 7.64
N ILE A 25 -6.26 -1.82 8.03
CA ILE A 25 -5.81 -1.58 9.40
C ILE A 25 -6.82 -0.70 10.12
N GLU A 26 -7.10 -1.06 11.38
CA GLU A 26 -8.00 -0.34 12.28
C GLU A 26 -7.38 -0.24 13.68
N LYS A 27 -6.18 0.35 13.76
CA LYS A 27 -5.53 0.63 15.04
C LYS A 27 -6.10 1.93 15.64
N ARG A 28 -5.59 2.33 16.81
CA ARG A 28 -6.05 3.53 17.55
C ARG A 28 -6.12 4.78 16.66
N SER A 29 -5.15 4.99 15.78
CA SER A 29 -5.11 6.18 14.90
C SER A 29 -6.21 6.18 13.85
N GLU A 30 -6.47 5.03 13.22
CA GLU A 30 -7.56 4.85 12.25
C GLU A 30 -8.93 4.93 12.92
N GLN A 31 -9.05 4.42 14.14
CA GLN A 31 -10.26 4.53 14.97
C GLN A 31 -10.54 5.99 15.33
N MET A 32 -9.54 6.76 15.78
CA MET A 32 -9.70 8.19 16.07
C MET A 32 -10.09 9.00 14.82
N ARG A 33 -9.63 8.58 13.64
CA ARG A 33 -9.99 9.22 12.36
C ARG A 33 -11.33 8.73 11.78
N GLY A 34 -11.96 7.72 12.39
CA GLY A 34 -13.21 7.11 11.92
C GLY A 34 -13.13 6.42 10.56
N LYS A 35 -11.92 6.08 10.09
CA LYS A 35 -11.72 5.50 8.75
C LYS A 35 -10.57 4.49 8.77
N LYS A 36 -10.87 3.24 8.37
CA LYS A 36 -9.86 2.18 8.16
C LYS A 36 -8.87 2.60 7.08
N ARG A 37 -7.63 2.13 7.19
CA ARG A 37 -6.57 2.42 6.21
C ARG A 37 -6.28 1.17 5.40
N LEU A 38 -6.37 1.26 4.07
CA LEU A 38 -5.85 0.24 3.17
C LEU A 38 -4.31 0.26 3.19
N VAL A 39 -3.69 -0.90 3.40
CA VAL A 39 -2.24 -1.09 3.41
C VAL A 39 -1.87 -2.30 2.58
N ILE A 40 -0.81 -2.19 1.79
CA ILE A 40 -0.25 -3.28 1.00
C ILE A 40 0.99 -3.82 1.74
N ASP A 41 1.04 -5.13 1.96
CA ASP A 41 2.20 -5.78 2.58
C ASP A 41 3.29 -6.02 1.54
N TYR A 42 4.18 -5.05 1.42
CA TYR A 42 5.34 -5.11 0.54
C TYR A 42 6.53 -5.86 1.14
N LYS A 43 6.44 -6.42 2.36
CA LYS A 43 7.57 -7.16 2.96
C LYS A 43 8.19 -8.24 2.04
N PRO A 44 7.42 -9.14 1.40
CA PRO A 44 8.01 -10.14 0.52
C PRO A 44 8.71 -9.48 -0.67
N LEU A 45 8.11 -8.43 -1.26
CA LEU A 45 8.69 -7.72 -2.40
C LEU A 45 9.99 -7.00 -2.01
N ASN A 46 9.99 -6.28 -0.89
CA ASN A 46 11.12 -5.51 -0.40
C ASN A 46 12.35 -6.37 -0.11
N HIS A 47 12.17 -7.66 0.18
CA HIS A 47 13.29 -8.60 0.35
C HIS A 47 14.07 -8.85 -0.95
N PHE A 48 13.40 -8.78 -2.09
CA PHE A 48 14.01 -9.01 -3.41
C PHE A 48 14.54 -7.72 -4.06
N LEU A 49 14.18 -6.56 -3.54
CA LEU A 49 14.60 -5.26 -4.06
C LEU A 49 15.92 -4.82 -3.43
N LEU A 50 16.79 -4.23 -4.25
CA LEU A 50 18.02 -3.60 -3.77
C LEU A 50 17.70 -2.29 -3.06
N ASP A 51 18.39 -2.03 -1.95
CA ASP A 51 18.20 -0.81 -1.17
C ASP A 51 18.93 0.38 -1.81
N GLY A 52 18.16 1.29 -2.41
CA GLY A 52 18.63 2.59 -2.87
C GLY A 52 18.57 3.60 -1.73
N LYS A 53 19.50 3.50 -0.76
CA LYS A 53 19.48 4.34 0.44
C LYS A 53 19.57 5.82 0.09
N PHE A 54 18.54 6.57 0.49
CA PHE A 54 18.58 8.02 0.53
C PHE A 54 18.95 8.46 1.95
N HIS A 55 19.95 9.33 2.09
CA HIS A 55 20.31 9.89 3.39
C HIS A 55 19.25 10.92 3.81
N VAL A 56 18.43 10.55 4.78
CA VAL A 56 17.52 11.47 5.47
C VAL A 56 18.26 12.09 6.66
N PRO A 57 18.15 13.42 6.88
CA PRO A 57 18.80 14.12 7.99
C PRO A 57 18.28 13.71 9.38
#